data_AF-A0AAE3R1X4-F1
#
_entry.id   AF-A0AAE3R1X4-F1
#
_cell.length_a   1.000
_cell.length_b   1.000
_cell.length_c   1.000
_cell.angle_alpha   90.00
_cell.angle_beta   90.00
_cell.angle_gamma   90.00
#
_symmetry.space_group_name_H-M   'P 1'
#
loop_
_entity.id
_entity.type
_entity.pdbx_description
1 polymer ?
#
loop_
_entity_poly.entity_id
_entity_poly.type
_entity_poly.pdbx_seq_one_letter_code
_entity_poly.pdbx_strand_id
1 'polypeptide(L)'
;MDTQNNNGVAKYPAGIAPFKITGDWYLQAKALQQRYPQLTDADLRFQTGKVEELLCRIVTRLDQTREEVIECIKIIQSGIPIRH
;
A
#
# COMPACT_ATOMS: atom_id res chain seq x y z
N MET A 1 39.29 12.56 10.47
CA MET A 1 37.96 12.69 11.08
C MET A 1 37.23 13.76 10.29
N ASP A 2 36.28 13.42 9.43
CA ASP A 2 35.31 14.38 8.89
C ASP A 2 34.01 13.63 8.58
N THR A 3 33.05 13.75 9.49
CA THR A 3 31.71 13.18 9.38
C THR A 3 30.87 14.09 8.48
N GLN A 4 30.63 13.69 7.24
CA GLN A 4 29.57 14.29 6.42
C GLN A 4 28.26 13.52 6.60
N ASN A 5 27.52 13.96 7.61
CA ASN A 5 26.07 13.87 7.66
C ASN A 5 25.49 14.71 6.50
N ASN A 6 24.68 14.10 5.63
CA ASN A 6 23.58 14.80 4.97
C ASN A 6 22.41 13.84 4.72
N ASN A 7 21.40 14.00 5.58
CA ASN A 7 20.03 13.52 5.48
C ASN A 7 19.49 13.48 4.06
N GLY A 8 19.05 12.29 3.67
CA GLY A 8 18.30 12.04 2.44
C GLY A 8 18.25 10.56 2.17
N VAL A 9 18.06 9.71 3.20
CA VAL A 9 17.61 8.35 2.96
C VAL A 9 16.29 8.48 2.22
N ALA A 10 16.34 8.37 0.90
CA ALA A 10 15.15 8.31 0.07
C ALA A 10 14.28 7.24 0.74
N LYS A 11 13.16 7.67 1.32
CA LYS A 11 12.29 6.77 2.10
C LYS A 11 11.80 5.58 1.26
N TYR A 12 12.05 5.64 -0.06
CA TYR A 12 11.92 4.53 -0.98
C TYR A 12 13.12 4.50 -1.95
N PRO A 13 13.69 3.32 -2.25
CA PRO A 13 14.70 3.19 -3.30
C PRO A 13 14.11 3.68 -4.64
N ALA A 14 14.95 4.22 -5.52
CA ALA A 14 14.63 5.02 -6.70
C ALA A 14 13.74 4.36 -7.80
N GLY A 15 13.03 3.27 -7.50
CA GLY A 15 12.04 2.63 -8.36
C GLY A 15 10.62 2.53 -7.76
N ILE A 16 10.39 2.95 -6.50
CA ILE A 16 9.05 2.90 -5.90
C ILE A 16 8.36 4.25 -6.11
N ALA A 17 7.44 4.29 -7.08
CA ALA A 17 6.60 5.44 -7.31
C ALA A 17 5.80 5.78 -6.02
N PRO A 18 5.61 7.08 -5.71
CA PRO A 18 4.82 7.50 -4.55
C PRO A 18 3.40 6.94 -4.68
N PHE A 19 3.07 5.97 -3.85
CA PHE A 19 1.75 5.35 -3.86
C PHE A 19 0.74 6.28 -3.21
N LYS A 20 -0.38 6.52 -3.90
CA LYS A 20 -1.52 7.30 -3.41
C LYS A 20 -2.78 6.50 -3.67
N ILE A 21 -3.65 6.50 -2.68
CA ILE A 21 -5.00 5.96 -2.83
C ILE A 21 -5.85 7.08 -3.45
N THR A 22 -6.52 6.75 -4.54
CA THR A 22 -7.37 7.65 -5.31
C THR A 22 -8.76 7.04 -5.48
N GLY A 23 -9.80 7.87 -5.47
CA GLY A 23 -11.19 7.41 -5.55
C GLY A 23 -11.74 6.85 -4.22
N ASP A 24 -12.77 6.01 -4.34
CA ASP A 24 -13.49 5.42 -3.19
C ASP A 24 -12.72 4.26 -2.55
N TRP A 25 -11.84 4.60 -1.61
CA TRP A 25 -11.11 3.59 -0.83
C TRP A 25 -12.04 2.57 -0.16
N TYR A 26 -13.22 2.99 0.30
CA TYR A 26 -14.16 2.07 0.96
C TYR A 26 -14.57 0.90 0.05
N LEU A 27 -14.81 1.17 -1.24
CA LEU A 27 -15.13 0.12 -2.23
C LEU A 27 -13.90 -0.72 -2.56
N GLN A 28 -12.74 -0.07 -2.69
CA GLN A 28 -11.48 -0.74 -3.00
C GLN A 28 -11.03 -1.67 -1.86
N ALA A 29 -11.16 -1.21 -0.62
CA ALA A 29 -10.93 -1.99 0.59
C ALA A 29 -11.86 -3.19 0.66
N LYS A 30 -13.15 -3.04 0.34
CA LYS A 30 -14.07 -4.19 0.25
C LYS A 30 -13.62 -5.21 -0.79
N ALA A 31 -13.22 -4.77 -1.98
CA ALA A 31 -12.69 -5.68 -3.00
C ALA A 31 -11.39 -6.36 -2.53
N LEU A 32 -10.52 -5.63 -1.83
CA LEU A 32 -9.29 -6.17 -1.25
C LEU A 32 -9.61 -7.19 -0.14
N GLN A 33 -10.59 -6.93 0.72
CA GLN A 33 -11.07 -7.86 1.74
C GLN A 33 -11.67 -9.13 1.14
N GLN A 34 -12.42 -9.00 0.04
CA GLN A 34 -12.97 -10.15 -0.68
C GLN A 34 -11.84 -11.03 -1.26
N ARG A 35 -10.74 -10.41 -1.70
CA ARG A 35 -9.54 -11.13 -2.17
C ARG A 35 -8.74 -11.75 -1.02
N TYR A 36 -8.66 -11.03 0.10
CA TYR A 36 -7.85 -11.38 1.27
C TYR A 36 -8.73 -11.42 2.53
N PRO A 37 -9.37 -12.56 2.83
CA PRO A 37 -10.27 -12.69 3.97
C PRO A 37 -9.56 -12.53 5.34
N GLN A 38 -8.23 -12.56 5.36
CA GLN A 38 -7.43 -12.27 6.56
C GLN A 38 -7.36 -10.78 6.92
N LEU A 39 -7.70 -9.88 5.99
CA LEU A 39 -7.76 -8.45 6.25
C LEU A 39 -9.11 -8.08 6.87
N THR A 40 -9.07 -7.44 8.03
CA THR A 40 -10.28 -6.92 8.67
C THR A 40 -10.55 -5.47 8.26
N ASP A 41 -11.76 -4.99 8.49
CA ASP A 41 -12.12 -3.58 8.27
C ASP A 41 -11.18 -2.63 9.05
N ALA A 42 -10.73 -3.07 10.24
CA ALA A 42 -9.74 -2.35 11.03
C ALA A 42 -8.35 -2.30 10.36
N ASP A 43 -7.94 -3.35 9.65
CA ASP A 43 -6.69 -3.36 8.90
C ASP A 43 -6.78 -2.48 7.65
N LEU A 44 -7.97 -2.38 7.06
CA LEU A 44 -8.26 -1.61 5.86
C LEU A 44 -8.68 -0.17 6.14
N ARG A 45 -8.61 0.29 7.40
CA ARG A 45 -9.00 1.65 7.77
C ARG A 45 -8.01 2.67 7.21
N PHE A 46 -8.39 3.31 6.12
CA PHE A 46 -7.61 4.40 5.54
C PHE A 46 -7.91 5.75 6.21
N GLN A 47 -6.85 6.50 6.46
CA GLN A 47 -6.91 7.92 6.84
C GLN A 47 -6.06 8.70 5.85
N THR A 48 -6.59 9.80 5.34
CA THR A 48 -5.86 10.71 4.44
C THR A 48 -4.55 11.14 5.09
N GLY A 49 -3.43 10.98 4.37
CA GLY A 49 -2.09 11.25 4.88
C GLY A 49 -1.42 10.08 5.61
N LYS A 50 -2.12 8.96 5.85
CA LYS A 50 -1.60 7.74 6.50
C LYS A 50 -1.60 6.51 5.58
N VAL A 51 -1.37 6.72 4.28
CA VAL A 51 -1.19 5.63 3.31
C VAL A 51 -0.08 4.66 3.76
N GLU A 52 1.02 5.19 4.30
CA GLU A 52 2.16 4.35 4.67
C GLU A 52 1.85 3.40 5.83
N GLU A 53 1.12 3.87 6.84
CA GLU A 53 0.70 3.06 7.97
C GLU A 53 -0.27 1.95 7.54
N LEU A 54 -1.20 2.30 6.65
CA LEU A 54 -2.13 1.34 6.04
C LEU A 54 -1.37 0.25 5.27
N LEU A 55 -0.45 0.64 4.39
CA LEU A 55 0.36 -0.32 3.63
C LEU A 55 1.18 -1.22 4.54
N CYS A 56 1.83 -0.66 5.56
CA CYS A 56 2.62 -1.43 6.52
C CYS A 56 1.77 -2.48 7.23
N ARG A 57 0.56 -2.10 7.66
CA ARG A 57 -0.38 -3.04 8.28
C ARG A 57 -0.81 -4.15 7.33
N ILE A 58 -1.16 -3.83 6.09
CA ILE A 58 -1.57 -4.83 5.09
C ILE A 58 -0.40 -5.77 4.77
N VAL A 59 0.81 -5.24 4.55
CA VAL A 59 2.04 -6.02 4.34
C VAL A 59 2.27 -7.01 5.48
N THR A 60 2.21 -6.55 6.73
CA THR A 60 2.40 -7.42 7.91
C THR A 60 1.27 -8.45 8.06
N ARG A 61 0.04 -8.12 7.66
CA ARG A 61 -1.10 -9.05 7.73
C ARG A 61 -1.08 -10.10 6.64
N LEU A 62 -0.63 -9.74 5.44
CA LEU A 62 -0.55 -10.63 4.28
C LEU A 62 0.75 -11.42 4.22
N ASP A 63 1.77 -11.02 5.00
CA ASP A 63 3.14 -11.53 4.89
C ASP A 63 3.67 -11.40 3.44
N GLN A 64 3.31 -10.29 2.77
CA GLN A 64 3.67 -9.99 1.38
C GLN A 64 4.59 -8.77 1.31
N THR A 65 5.27 -8.59 0.18
CA THR A 65 6.10 -7.40 -0.03
C THR A 65 5.25 -6.15 -0.26
N ARG A 66 5.84 -4.98 -0.01
CA ARG A 66 5.17 -3.69 -0.22
C ARG A 66 4.74 -3.52 -1.67
N GLU A 67 5.55 -4.00 -2.61
CA GLU A 67 5.31 -3.91 -4.04
C GLU A 67 4.07 -4.71 -4.44
N GLU A 68 3.95 -5.95 -3.96
CA GLU A 68 2.77 -6.81 -4.19
C GLU A 68 1.48 -6.16 -3.69
N VAL A 69 1.52 -5.60 -2.48
CA VAL A 69 0.36 -4.90 -1.90
C VAL A 69 0.00 -3.67 -2.71
N ILE A 70 0.99 -2.87 -3.11
CA ILE A 70 0.77 -1.68 -3.95
C ILE A 70 0.18 -2.07 -5.30
N GLU A 71 0.70 -3.11 -5.95
CA GLU A 71 0.20 -3.59 -7.24
C GLU A 71 -1.25 -4.07 -7.12
N CYS A 72 -1.56 -4.86 -6.09
CA CYS A 72 -2.93 -5.31 -5.81
C CYS A 72 -3.89 -4.12 -5.66
N ILE A 73 -3.49 -3.11 -4.88
CA ILE A 73 -4.33 -1.94 -4.68
C ILE A 73 -4.44 -1.11 -5.99
N LYS A 74 -3.37 -0.98 -6.77
CA LYS A 74 -3.42 -0.31 -8.09
C LYS A 74 -4.37 -1.02 -9.05
N ILE A 75 -4.37 -2.35 -9.08
CA ILE A 75 -5.27 -3.16 -9.92
C ILE A 75 -6.73 -2.87 -9.55
N ILE A 76 -7.04 -2.85 -8.24
CA ILE A 76 -8.38 -2.55 -7.73
C ILE A 76 -8.77 -1.09 -8.05
N GLN A 77 -7.87 -0.13 -7.84
CA GLN A 77 -8.08 1.29 -8.16
C GLN A 77 -8.31 1.52 -9.65
N SER A 78 -7.56 0.82 -10.50
CA SER A 78 -7.65 0.95 -11.96
C SER A 78 -8.88 0.25 -12.55
N GLY A 79 -9.62 -0.52 -11.75
CA GLY A 79 -10.78 -1.29 -12.21
C GLY A 79 -10.43 -2.35 -13.25
N ILE A 80 -9.16 -2.72 -13.39
CA ILE A 80 -8.72 -3.70 -14.38
C ILE A 80 -9.09 -5.09 -13.87
N PRO A 81 -9.91 -5.87 -14.60
CA PRO A 81 -10.14 -7.26 -14.25
C PRO A 81 -8.82 -8.02 -14.39
N ILE A 82 -8.38 -8.62 -13.29
CA ILE A 82 -7.18 -9.46 -13.25
C ILE A 82 -7.43 -10.64 -14.19
N ARG A 83 -6.86 -10.60 -15.39
CA ARG A 83 -6.90 -11.74 -16.31
C ARG A 83 -5.88 -12.76 -15.82
N HIS A 84 -6.41 -13.93 -15.46
CA HIS A 84 -5.67 -15.11 -15.01
C HIS A 84 -4.72 -15.64 -16.08
#